data_AF-A0A1N7BGE5-F1
#
_entry.id   AF-A0A1N7BGE5-F1
#
_cell.length_a   1.000
_cell.length_b   1.000
_cell.length_c   1.000
_cell.angle_alpha   90.00
_cell.angle_beta   90.00
_cell.angle_gamma   90.00
#
_symmetry.space_group_name_H-M   'P 1'
#
loop_
_entity.id
_entity.type
_entity.pdbx_description
1 polymer ?
#
loop_
_entity_poly.entity_id
_entity_poly.type
_entity_poly.pdbx_seq_one_letter_code
_entity_poly.pdbx_strand_id
1 'polypeptide(L)'
;MQTFDARQTTGVLREQVIEAHRALQGRTPLVQCITNVVSANYMANVLLAAGASPAMVDNTQEAALFAGIADALLINLGTPTDAQVASMRLAAEAARQAGKPWVLDPIGAGGLPWRGGVALDLLRFQPSAIRGNPSEIKGLSGLGEGGRGVDSSDEPASAVPAALQLLQHSPVVCASGAVDHLVGRYQRQQVLVRIFGGSPLQPRVTATGCALGALLAAYQSVAEPLVAAVAAHASFAIAGALAAQRHTAPGSFAIGFIDELYRLEEASFRERMQLEVTALETV
;
A
#
# COMPACT_ATOMS: atom_id res chain seq x y z
N MET A 1 7.26 -30.81 -10.45
CA MET A 1 7.05 -29.35 -10.53
C MET A 1 5.57 -29.16 -10.81
N GLN A 2 4.76 -28.72 -9.85
CA GLN A 2 3.33 -28.48 -10.08
C GLN A 2 3.18 -27.27 -10.99
N THR A 3 2.45 -27.41 -12.09
CA THR A 3 2.13 -26.32 -13.01
C THR A 3 1.28 -25.29 -12.26
N PHE A 4 1.64 -24.01 -12.34
CA PHE A 4 0.87 -22.93 -11.71
C PHE A 4 -0.55 -22.87 -12.31
N ASP A 5 -1.58 -23.14 -11.50
CA ASP A 5 -2.98 -22.98 -11.89
C ASP A 5 -3.49 -21.60 -11.44
N ALA A 6 -3.63 -20.69 -12.41
CA ALA A 6 -4.08 -19.32 -12.16
C ALA A 6 -5.50 -19.24 -11.56
N ARG A 7 -6.42 -20.13 -11.97
CA ARG A 7 -7.80 -20.12 -11.46
C ARG A 7 -7.87 -20.64 -10.04
N GLN A 8 -7.20 -21.74 -9.76
CA GLN A 8 -7.11 -22.28 -8.40
C GLN A 8 -6.43 -21.28 -7.47
N THR A 9 -5.31 -20.70 -7.89
CA THR A 9 -4.57 -19.68 -7.13
C THR A 9 -5.44 -18.47 -6.83
N THR A 10 -6.18 -17.97 -7.84
CA THR A 10 -7.15 -16.89 -7.67
C THR A 10 -8.20 -17.23 -6.61
N GLY A 11 -8.76 -18.44 -6.64
CA GLY A 11 -9.76 -18.89 -5.66
C GLY A 11 -9.22 -18.90 -4.23
N VAL A 12 -8.03 -19.47 -4.02
CA VAL A 12 -7.39 -19.53 -2.69
C VAL A 12 -7.04 -18.13 -2.18
N LEU A 13 -6.47 -17.28 -3.04
CA LEU A 13 -6.11 -15.92 -2.68
C LEU A 13 -7.33 -15.09 -2.25
N ARG A 14 -8.49 -15.28 -2.90
CA ARG A 14 -9.74 -14.62 -2.51
C ARG A 14 -10.19 -14.98 -1.09
N GLU A 15 -10.14 -16.27 -0.72
CA GLU A 15 -10.49 -16.68 0.64
C GLU A 15 -9.48 -16.16 1.67
N GLN A 16 -8.19 -16.11 1.34
CA GLN A 16 -7.16 -15.53 2.21
C GLN A 16 -7.39 -14.02 2.44
N VAL A 17 -7.86 -13.29 1.43
CA VAL A 17 -8.22 -11.87 1.57
C VAL A 17 -9.41 -11.68 2.51
N ILE A 18 -10.42 -12.54 2.42
CA ILE A 18 -11.59 -12.51 3.31
C ILE A 18 -11.17 -12.80 4.76
N GLU A 19 -10.28 -13.78 4.96
CA GLU A 19 -9.72 -14.08 6.28
C GLU A 19 -8.90 -12.90 6.82
N ALA A 20 -8.09 -12.24 5.97
CA ALA A 20 -7.34 -11.05 6.37
C ALA A 20 -8.25 -9.89 6.79
N HIS A 21 -9.38 -9.69 6.10
CA HIS A 21 -10.39 -8.71 6.50
C HIS A 21 -11.00 -9.02 7.87
N ARG A 22 -11.40 -10.29 8.10
CA ARG A 22 -11.89 -10.74 9.40
C ARG A 22 -10.86 -10.55 10.51
N ALA A 23 -9.61 -10.90 10.26
CA ALA A 23 -8.52 -10.77 11.21
C ALA A 23 -8.23 -9.30 11.56
N LEU A 24 -8.27 -8.40 10.58
CA LEU A 24 -8.10 -6.96 10.80
C LEU A 24 -9.21 -6.41 11.71
N GLN A 25 -10.47 -6.74 11.42
CA GLN A 25 -11.63 -6.34 12.23
C GLN A 25 -11.56 -6.88 13.67
N GLY A 26 -11.14 -8.14 13.83
CA GLY A 26 -11.06 -8.78 15.15
C GLY A 26 -9.87 -8.34 16.01
N ARG A 27 -8.77 -7.88 15.40
CA ARG A 27 -7.54 -7.49 16.11
C ARG A 27 -7.36 -5.99 16.30
N THR A 28 -7.99 -5.17 15.46
CA THR A 28 -7.88 -3.70 15.48
C THR A 28 -6.41 -3.22 15.56
N PRO A 29 -5.58 -3.54 14.55
CA PRO A 29 -4.14 -3.36 14.63
C PRO A 29 -3.74 -1.89 14.80
N LEU A 30 -2.73 -1.65 15.64
CA LEU A 30 -2.13 -0.34 15.86
C LEU A 30 -1.13 -0.01 14.75
N VAL A 31 -1.41 1.04 13.97
CA VAL A 31 -0.59 1.45 12.82
C VAL A 31 0.06 2.80 13.11
N GLN A 32 1.38 2.80 13.24
CA GLN A 32 2.14 4.05 13.27
C GLN A 32 2.19 4.65 11.87
N CYS A 33 1.86 5.93 11.75
CA CYS A 33 1.89 6.65 10.49
C CYS A 33 2.85 7.84 10.57
N ILE A 34 4.02 7.71 9.93
CA ILE A 34 4.93 8.83 9.69
C ILE A 34 4.63 9.35 8.29
N THR A 35 3.71 10.32 8.21
CA THR A 35 3.11 10.76 6.95
C THR A 35 3.18 12.28 6.74
N ASN A 36 2.74 12.71 5.56
CA ASN A 36 2.63 14.11 5.21
C ASN A 36 1.42 14.79 5.86
N VAL A 37 1.56 16.09 6.15
CA VAL A 37 0.53 16.90 6.83
C VAL A 37 -0.78 17.01 6.06
N VAL A 38 -0.74 16.88 4.72
CA VAL A 38 -1.93 16.95 3.86
C VAL A 38 -2.81 15.70 4.03
N SER A 39 -2.21 14.56 4.36
CA SER A 39 -2.89 13.27 4.42
C SER A 39 -3.30 12.82 5.81
N ALA A 40 -2.70 13.36 6.87
CA ALA A 40 -2.78 12.79 8.22
C ALA A 40 -4.23 12.56 8.70
N ASN A 41 -5.08 13.58 8.66
CA ASN A 41 -6.46 13.44 9.12
C ASN A 41 -7.27 12.43 8.29
N TYR A 42 -7.19 12.52 6.96
CA TYR A 42 -7.93 11.63 6.06
C TYR A 42 -7.47 10.17 6.22
N MET A 43 -6.16 9.95 6.32
CA MET A 43 -5.56 8.65 6.56
C MET A 43 -6.00 8.05 7.89
N ALA A 44 -6.03 8.84 8.97
CA ALA A 44 -6.53 8.39 10.27
C ALA A 44 -7.98 7.90 10.16
N ASN A 45 -8.86 8.69 9.52
CA ASN A 45 -10.26 8.33 9.36
C ASN A 45 -10.45 7.09 8.48
N VAL A 46 -9.64 6.91 7.43
CA VAL A 46 -9.65 5.69 6.61
C VAL A 46 -9.28 4.46 7.45
N LEU A 47 -8.23 4.55 8.28
CA LEU A 47 -7.82 3.45 9.15
C LEU A 47 -8.88 3.12 10.19
N LEU A 48 -9.44 4.14 10.85
CA LEU A 48 -10.52 3.98 11.82
C LEU A 48 -11.75 3.34 11.19
N ALA A 49 -12.19 3.81 10.02
CA ALA A 49 -13.31 3.25 9.29
C ALA A 49 -13.05 1.79 8.91
N ALA A 50 -11.84 1.47 8.45
CA ALA A 50 -11.46 0.11 8.10
C ALA A 50 -11.31 -0.82 9.32
N GLY A 51 -11.42 -0.33 10.57
CA GLY A 51 -11.31 -1.13 11.80
C GLY A 51 -9.91 -1.25 12.38
N ALA A 52 -8.97 -0.38 12.00
CA ALA A 52 -7.63 -0.28 12.57
C ALA A 52 -7.47 0.94 13.50
N SER A 53 -6.38 0.98 14.27
CA SER A 53 -6.06 2.07 15.20
C SER A 53 -4.87 2.91 14.68
N PRO A 54 -5.08 4.13 14.15
CA PRO A 54 -4.00 4.98 13.67
C PRO A 54 -3.28 5.72 14.80
N ALA A 55 -1.96 5.89 14.67
CA ALA A 55 -1.18 6.78 15.53
C ALA A 55 -0.13 7.57 14.72
N MET A 56 -0.26 8.89 14.69
CA MET A 56 0.64 9.80 13.96
C MET A 56 1.82 10.20 14.84
N VAL A 57 2.63 9.20 15.21
CA VAL A 57 3.80 9.38 16.08
C VAL A 57 5.05 9.53 15.20
N ASP A 58 5.45 10.78 14.94
CA ASP A 58 6.41 11.11 13.87
C ASP A 58 7.64 11.92 14.31
N ASN A 59 7.80 12.17 15.62
CA ASN A 59 8.96 12.90 16.14
C ASN A 59 10.13 11.97 16.51
N THR A 60 11.34 12.51 16.54
CA THR A 60 12.57 11.74 16.75
C THR A 60 12.71 11.18 18.17
N GLN A 61 11.99 11.73 19.14
CA GLN A 61 12.09 11.32 20.55
C GLN A 61 11.40 9.99 20.81
N GLU A 62 10.28 9.72 20.12
CA GLU A 62 9.43 8.57 20.45
C GLU A 62 9.08 7.67 19.25
N ALA A 63 9.31 8.11 18.00
CA ALA A 63 8.94 7.33 16.82
C ALA A 63 9.58 5.92 16.77
N ALA A 64 10.82 5.78 17.22
CA ALA A 64 11.51 4.48 17.26
C ALA A 64 10.90 3.53 18.29
N LEU A 65 10.65 4.04 19.50
CA LEU A 65 10.00 3.27 20.56
C LEU A 65 8.60 2.83 20.12
N PHE A 66 7.85 3.76 19.51
CA PHE A 66 6.50 3.50 19.04
C PHE A 66 6.48 2.45 17.91
N ALA A 67 7.45 2.49 17.00
CA ALA A 67 7.57 1.49 15.93
C ALA A 67 7.78 0.06 16.46
N GLY A 68 8.46 -0.07 17.61
CA GLY A 68 8.65 -1.36 18.28
C GLY A 68 7.37 -1.93 18.92
N ILE A 69 6.42 -1.07 19.30
CA ILE A 69 5.15 -1.50 19.93
C ILE A 69 3.99 -1.62 18.94
N ALA A 70 3.96 -0.77 17.91
CA ALA A 70 2.94 -0.79 16.88
C ALA A 70 2.91 -2.16 16.16
N ASP A 71 1.74 -2.51 15.63
CA ASP A 71 1.55 -3.74 14.85
C ASP A 71 2.10 -3.59 13.43
N ALA A 72 2.13 -2.37 12.90
CA ALA A 72 2.76 -2.02 11.63
C ALA A 72 3.15 -0.54 11.55
N LEU A 73 4.01 -0.20 10.59
CA LEU A 73 4.47 1.16 10.32
C LEU A 73 4.19 1.55 8.86
N LEU A 74 3.71 2.77 8.65
CA LEU A 74 3.74 3.46 7.35
C LEU A 74 4.78 4.58 7.40
N ILE A 75 5.65 4.62 6.38
CA ILE A 75 6.49 5.78 6.07
C ILE A 75 6.06 6.35 4.71
N ASN A 76 5.63 7.61 4.70
CA ASN A 76 5.18 8.32 3.50
C ASN A 76 5.97 9.61 3.26
N LEU A 77 6.45 9.81 2.02
CA LEU A 77 7.36 10.89 1.64
C LEU A 77 6.67 12.11 1.01
N GLY A 78 5.38 12.37 1.29
CA GLY A 78 4.60 13.43 0.63
C GLY A 78 5.02 14.87 0.93
N THR A 79 5.45 15.18 2.16
CA THR A 79 5.95 16.51 2.58
C THR A 79 7.02 16.39 3.71
N PRO A 80 8.08 15.59 3.56
CA PRO A 80 9.01 15.34 4.65
C PRO A 80 9.84 16.58 4.97
N THR A 81 10.12 16.76 6.26
CA THR A 81 11.15 17.67 6.79
C THR A 81 12.39 16.89 7.21
N ASP A 82 13.53 17.54 7.41
CA ASP A 82 14.74 16.85 7.89
C ASP A 82 14.52 16.10 9.21
N ALA A 83 13.76 16.68 10.14
CA ALA A 83 13.41 16.06 11.41
C ALA A 83 12.53 14.80 11.21
N GLN A 84 11.56 14.86 10.30
CA GLN A 84 10.75 13.70 9.95
C GLN A 84 11.57 12.63 9.21
N VAL A 85 12.51 13.00 8.34
CA VAL A 85 13.41 12.03 7.70
C VAL A 85 14.27 11.31 8.75
N ALA A 86 14.74 12.03 9.78
CA ALA A 86 15.46 11.41 10.89
C ALA A 86 14.56 10.43 11.67
N SER A 87 13.32 10.79 11.98
CA SER A 87 12.39 9.89 12.68
C SER A 87 11.99 8.68 11.83
N MET A 88 11.80 8.83 10.52
CA MET A 88 11.55 7.75 9.57
C MET A 88 12.65 6.68 9.62
N ARG A 89 13.93 7.10 9.62
CA ARG A 89 15.07 6.18 9.68
C ARG A 89 15.11 5.43 11.01
N LEU A 90 14.89 6.14 12.11
CA LEU A 90 14.85 5.54 13.45
C LEU A 90 13.70 4.53 13.58
N ALA A 91 12.51 4.87 13.08
CA ALA A 91 11.34 4.01 13.10
C ALA A 91 11.50 2.78 12.19
N ALA A 92 12.03 2.95 10.97
CA ALA A 92 12.27 1.83 10.06
C ALA A 92 13.27 0.82 10.64
N GLU A 93 14.37 1.30 11.24
CA GLU A 93 15.34 0.43 11.91
C GLU A 93 14.71 -0.29 13.12
N ALA A 94 13.95 0.41 13.96
CA ALA A 94 13.28 -0.17 15.11
C ALA A 94 12.22 -1.21 14.71
N ALA A 95 11.41 -0.92 13.69
CA ALA A 95 10.44 -1.87 13.14
C ALA A 95 11.14 -3.13 12.63
N ARG A 96 12.25 -2.99 11.89
CA ARG A 96 13.05 -4.13 11.42
C ARG A 96 13.60 -4.96 12.57
N GLN A 97 14.17 -4.34 13.59
CA GLN A 97 14.70 -5.04 14.77
C GLN A 97 13.62 -5.77 15.57
N ALA A 98 12.41 -5.20 15.65
CA ALA A 98 11.26 -5.78 16.32
C ALA A 98 10.46 -6.78 15.45
N GLY A 99 10.86 -6.99 14.20
CA GLY A 99 10.14 -7.85 13.26
C GLY A 99 8.74 -7.32 12.89
N LYS A 100 8.52 -6.00 12.98
CA LYS A 100 7.26 -5.36 12.63
C LYS A 100 7.23 -5.03 11.13
N PRO A 101 6.15 -5.36 10.42
CA PRO A 101 6.01 -5.02 9.01
C PRO A 101 5.91 -3.50 8.84
N TRP A 102 6.46 -2.99 7.74
CA TRP A 102 6.34 -1.59 7.39
C TRP A 102 6.25 -1.34 5.89
N VAL A 103 5.52 -0.28 5.54
CA VAL A 103 5.22 0.13 4.16
C VAL A 103 5.96 1.41 3.81
N LEU A 104 6.62 1.41 2.66
CA LEU A 104 7.19 2.61 2.06
C LEU A 104 6.23 3.17 0.98
N ASP A 105 5.82 4.42 1.15
CA ASP A 105 5.11 5.23 0.15
C ASP A 105 6.04 6.35 -0.36
N PRO A 106 6.76 6.13 -1.48
CA PRO A 106 7.91 6.91 -1.90
C PRO A 106 7.49 8.15 -2.71
N ILE A 107 6.48 8.88 -2.26
CA ILE A 107 5.88 9.99 -3.01
C ILE A 107 6.93 10.97 -3.53
N GLY A 108 6.96 11.13 -4.86
CA GLY A 108 7.88 12.02 -5.55
C GLY A 108 9.34 11.55 -5.61
N ALA A 109 9.68 10.35 -5.16
CA ALA A 109 11.06 9.85 -5.17
C ALA A 109 11.69 9.84 -6.58
N GLY A 110 10.91 9.54 -7.62
CA GLY A 110 11.40 9.53 -9.01
C GLY A 110 11.63 10.92 -9.63
N GLY A 111 10.94 11.95 -9.14
CA GLY A 111 10.98 13.29 -9.73
C GLY A 111 11.77 14.32 -8.92
N LEU A 112 12.01 14.05 -7.63
CA LEU A 112 12.64 14.98 -6.69
C LEU A 112 13.90 14.36 -6.10
N PRO A 113 15.11 14.79 -6.53
CA PRO A 113 16.38 14.13 -6.17
C PRO A 113 16.59 13.94 -4.66
N TRP A 114 16.24 14.93 -3.85
CA TRP A 114 16.35 14.83 -2.40
C TRP A 114 15.43 13.75 -1.83
N ARG A 115 14.16 13.68 -2.25
CA ARG A 115 13.24 12.60 -1.84
C ARG A 115 13.67 11.24 -2.36
N GLY A 116 14.23 11.19 -3.57
CA GLY A 116 14.82 10.00 -4.14
C GLY A 116 15.95 9.43 -3.26
N GLY A 117 16.87 10.29 -2.81
CA GLY A 117 17.92 9.90 -1.87
C GLY A 117 17.37 9.37 -0.54
N VAL A 118 16.34 10.00 0.01
CA VAL A 118 15.66 9.52 1.22
C VAL A 118 15.01 8.15 1.00
N ALA A 119 14.32 7.95 -0.12
CA ALA A 119 13.68 6.67 -0.45
C ALA A 119 14.70 5.53 -0.61
N LEU A 120 15.79 5.78 -1.34
CA LEU A 120 16.89 4.82 -1.50
C LEU A 120 17.51 4.42 -0.16
N ASP A 121 17.70 5.38 0.74
CA ASP A 121 18.21 5.09 2.06
C ASP A 121 17.24 4.23 2.89
N LEU A 122 15.93 4.50 2.78
CA LEU A 122 14.91 3.74 3.48
C LEU A 122 14.78 2.29 2.96
N LEU A 123 15.03 2.05 1.68
CA LEU A 123 15.03 0.69 1.10
C LEU A 123 16.04 -0.25 1.77
N ARG A 124 17.10 0.28 2.40
CA ARG A 124 18.10 -0.52 3.13
C ARG A 124 17.51 -1.19 4.37
N PHE A 125 16.38 -0.69 4.89
CA PHE A 125 15.66 -1.28 6.02
C PHE A 125 14.60 -2.32 5.58
N GLN A 126 14.56 -2.69 4.29
CA GLN A 126 13.74 -3.77 3.74
C GLN A 126 12.25 -3.65 4.10
N PRO A 127 11.52 -2.68 3.51
CA PRO A 127 10.08 -2.59 3.72
C PRO A 127 9.38 -3.89 3.32
N SER A 128 8.34 -4.26 4.07
CA SER A 128 7.50 -5.41 3.73
C SER A 128 6.54 -5.11 2.59
N ALA A 129 6.29 -3.84 2.24
CA ALA A 129 5.70 -3.45 0.97
C ALA A 129 6.22 -2.09 0.49
N ILE A 130 6.31 -1.94 -0.83
CA ILE A 130 6.49 -0.64 -1.48
C ILE A 130 5.21 -0.34 -2.24
N ARG A 131 4.62 0.84 -2.04
CA ARG A 131 3.41 1.24 -2.74
C ARG A 131 3.60 2.63 -3.33
N GLY A 132 3.28 2.80 -4.61
CA GLY A 132 3.25 4.11 -5.27
C GLY A 132 2.33 4.10 -6.49
N ASN A 133 2.26 5.21 -7.20
CA ASN A 133 1.75 5.22 -8.58
C ASN A 133 2.82 4.66 -9.55
N PRO A 134 2.47 4.39 -10.83
CA PRO A 134 3.40 3.75 -11.78
C PRO A 134 4.68 4.55 -11.99
N SER A 135 4.53 5.87 -12.10
CA SER A 135 5.58 6.87 -12.19
C SER A 135 6.56 6.81 -11.01
N GLU A 136 6.07 6.72 -9.78
CA GLU A 136 6.88 6.60 -8.55
C GLU A 136 7.61 5.27 -8.45
N ILE A 137 6.97 4.16 -8.84
CA ILE A 137 7.60 2.83 -8.85
C ILE A 137 8.73 2.77 -9.88
N LYS A 138 8.50 3.26 -11.12
CA LYS A 138 9.55 3.36 -12.15
C LYS A 138 10.69 4.25 -11.70
N GLY A 139 10.36 5.41 -11.14
CA GLY A 139 11.32 6.35 -10.61
C GLY A 139 12.20 5.73 -9.53
N LEU A 140 11.59 5.12 -8.50
CA LEU A 140 12.33 4.48 -7.40
C LEU A 140 13.27 3.37 -7.88
N SER A 141 12.84 2.55 -8.83
CA SER A 141 13.67 1.50 -9.43
C SER A 141 14.86 2.08 -10.20
N GLY A 142 14.62 3.14 -10.99
CA GLY A 142 15.63 3.78 -11.83
C GLY A 142 16.66 4.62 -11.07
N LEU A 143 16.39 5.01 -9.81
CA LEU A 143 17.32 5.78 -8.99
C LEU A 143 18.63 5.02 -8.69
N GLY A 144 18.62 3.68 -8.71
CA GLY A 144 19.83 2.85 -8.57
C GLY A 144 20.74 2.85 -9.81
N GLU A 145 20.21 3.26 -10.97
CA GLU A 145 20.87 3.16 -12.29
C GLU A 145 21.10 4.52 -12.97
N GLY A 146 20.81 5.64 -12.30
CA GLY A 146 20.95 6.99 -12.88
C GLY A 146 19.87 7.34 -13.92
N GLY A 147 18.68 6.74 -13.79
CA GLY A 147 17.57 6.84 -14.74
C GLY A 147 17.00 8.25 -14.95
N ARG A 148 16.48 8.49 -16.17
CA ARG A 148 15.81 9.73 -16.60
C ARG A 148 14.40 9.86 -16.01
N GLY A 149 13.97 11.12 -15.89
CA GLY A 149 12.75 11.56 -15.22
C GLY A 149 11.45 10.89 -15.66
N VAL A 150 10.41 11.20 -14.87
CA VAL A 150 9.18 10.44 -14.80
C VAL A 150 8.05 11.15 -15.53
N ASP A 151 7.37 10.46 -16.44
CA ASP A 151 6.11 10.94 -17.03
C ASP A 151 4.94 10.61 -16.10
N SER A 152 4.09 11.59 -15.81
CA SER A 152 2.97 11.45 -14.85
C SER A 152 1.75 10.69 -15.40
N SER A 153 1.85 10.11 -16.59
CA SER A 153 0.76 9.41 -17.29
C SER A 153 1.05 7.93 -17.53
N ASP A 154 2.01 7.35 -16.80
CA ASP A 154 2.37 5.95 -16.95
C ASP A 154 1.21 5.03 -16.52
N GLU A 155 0.86 4.08 -17.38
CA GLU A 155 -0.12 3.05 -17.03
C GLU A 155 0.50 2.04 -16.05
N PRO A 156 -0.28 1.48 -15.10
CA PRO A 156 0.21 0.49 -14.13
C PRO A 156 0.94 -0.73 -14.74
N ALA A 157 0.51 -1.21 -15.91
CA ALA A 157 1.17 -2.31 -16.59
C ALA A 157 2.64 -1.99 -16.95
N SER A 158 2.96 -0.73 -17.27
CA SER A 158 4.31 -0.29 -17.62
C SER A 158 5.28 -0.30 -16.43
N ALA A 159 4.77 -0.32 -15.19
CA ALA A 159 5.59 -0.36 -13.98
C ALA A 159 5.98 -1.79 -13.56
N VAL A 160 5.44 -2.84 -14.19
CA VAL A 160 5.70 -4.25 -13.80
C VAL A 160 7.20 -4.61 -13.83
N PRO A 161 8.00 -4.23 -14.85
CA PRO A 161 9.44 -4.51 -14.83
C PRO A 161 10.19 -3.82 -13.67
N ALA A 162 9.84 -2.57 -13.38
CA ALA A 162 10.41 -1.83 -12.25
C ALA A 162 9.99 -2.44 -10.91
N ALA A 163 8.73 -2.86 -10.79
CA ALA A 163 8.24 -3.55 -9.60
C ALA A 163 8.95 -4.90 -9.37
N LEU A 164 9.25 -5.66 -10.44
CA LEU A 164 10.04 -6.89 -10.36
C LEU A 164 11.47 -6.63 -9.85
N GLN A 165 12.13 -5.56 -10.32
CA GLN A 165 13.45 -5.17 -9.82
C GLN A 165 13.43 -4.80 -8.33
N LEU A 166 12.38 -4.10 -7.89
CA LEU A 166 12.20 -3.72 -6.49
C LEU A 166 11.86 -4.91 -5.56
N LEU A 167 11.56 -6.11 -6.10
CA LEU A 167 11.39 -7.32 -5.28
C LEU A 167 12.66 -7.75 -4.53
N GLN A 168 13.82 -7.20 -4.90
CA GLN A 168 15.07 -7.40 -4.14
C GLN A 168 15.05 -6.68 -2.78
N HIS A 169 14.21 -5.64 -2.63
CA HIS A 169 14.11 -4.81 -1.43
C HIS A 169 12.84 -5.07 -0.62
N SER A 170 11.78 -5.56 -1.26
CA SER A 170 10.46 -5.77 -0.65
C SER A 170 9.78 -7.00 -1.23
N PRO A 171 9.07 -7.82 -0.43
CA PRO A 171 8.39 -9.02 -0.94
C PRO A 171 7.18 -8.71 -1.84
N VAL A 172 6.63 -7.50 -1.77
CA VAL A 172 5.53 -7.03 -2.62
C VAL A 172 5.72 -5.56 -3.01
N VAL A 173 5.36 -5.24 -4.25
CA VAL A 173 5.40 -3.88 -4.80
C VAL A 173 4.09 -3.60 -5.51
N CYS A 174 3.46 -2.47 -5.19
CA CYS A 174 2.12 -2.11 -5.63
C CYS A 174 2.16 -0.82 -6.45
N ALA A 175 1.70 -0.88 -7.70
CA ALA A 175 1.47 0.27 -8.55
C ALA A 175 -0.05 0.52 -8.65
N SER A 176 -0.55 1.54 -7.95
CA SER A 176 -1.98 1.89 -7.99
C SER A 176 -2.34 2.77 -9.18
N GLY A 177 -3.48 2.53 -9.81
CA GLY A 177 -4.00 3.30 -10.95
C GLY A 177 -5.46 2.95 -11.25
N ALA A 178 -5.88 3.06 -12.51
CA ALA A 178 -7.24 2.66 -12.92
C ALA A 178 -7.47 1.15 -12.77
N VAL A 179 -6.41 0.36 -12.94
CA VAL A 179 -6.32 -1.06 -12.56
C VAL A 179 -5.04 -1.21 -11.77
N ASP A 180 -5.15 -1.60 -10.51
CA ASP A 180 -3.97 -1.73 -9.66
C ASP A 180 -3.16 -2.95 -10.06
N HIS A 181 -1.83 -2.82 -10.11
CA HIS A 181 -0.90 -3.90 -10.45
C HIS A 181 0.01 -4.18 -9.26
N LEU A 182 -0.11 -5.37 -8.70
CA LEU A 182 0.65 -5.82 -7.54
C LEU A 182 1.57 -6.94 -7.99
N VAL A 183 2.88 -6.73 -7.81
CA VAL A 183 3.91 -7.73 -8.10
C VAL A 183 4.42 -8.26 -6.78
N GLY A 184 4.45 -9.58 -6.63
CA GLY A 184 4.94 -10.23 -5.42
C GLY A 184 5.27 -11.69 -5.65
N ARG A 185 5.48 -12.42 -4.55
CA ARG A 185 5.69 -13.87 -4.57
C ARG A 185 4.53 -14.59 -3.90
N TYR A 186 3.98 -15.60 -4.57
CA TYR A 186 3.00 -16.52 -4.01
C TYR A 186 3.54 -17.95 -4.14
N GLN A 187 3.71 -18.65 -3.02
CA GLN A 187 4.24 -20.03 -3.00
C GLN A 187 5.55 -20.19 -3.80
N ARG A 188 6.48 -19.23 -3.67
CA ARG A 188 7.78 -19.12 -4.38
C ARG A 188 7.70 -18.69 -5.85
N GLN A 189 6.52 -18.67 -6.47
CA GLN A 189 6.29 -18.16 -7.82
C GLN A 189 6.15 -16.64 -7.80
N GLN A 190 6.82 -15.93 -8.70
CA GLN A 190 6.53 -14.52 -8.94
C GLN A 190 5.18 -14.41 -9.66
N VAL A 191 4.33 -13.51 -9.17
CA VAL A 191 2.97 -13.31 -9.70
C VAL A 191 2.68 -11.84 -9.89
N LEU A 192 1.84 -11.55 -10.88
CA LEU A 192 1.14 -10.29 -11.06
C LEU A 192 -0.32 -10.49 -10.62
N VAL A 193 -0.78 -9.68 -9.68
CA VAL A 193 -2.19 -9.56 -9.33
C VAL A 193 -2.72 -8.24 -9.86
N ARG A 194 -3.77 -8.29 -10.67
CA ARG A 194 -4.50 -7.11 -11.15
C ARG A 194 -5.79 -6.99 -10.36
N ILE A 195 -6.08 -5.78 -9.86
CA ILE A 195 -7.30 -5.51 -9.08
C ILE A 195 -8.11 -4.45 -9.81
N PHE A 196 -9.38 -4.75 -10.03
CA PHE A 196 -10.31 -3.91 -10.77
C PHE A 196 -11.36 -3.30 -9.82
N GLY A 197 -11.92 -2.16 -10.24
CA GLY A 197 -12.93 -1.43 -9.49
C GLY A 197 -12.47 -0.02 -9.16
N GLY A 198 -12.89 0.49 -8.01
CA GLY A 198 -12.62 1.87 -7.61
C GLY A 198 -13.50 2.88 -8.35
N SER A 199 -13.05 4.13 -8.39
CA SER A 199 -13.79 5.24 -8.99
C SER A 199 -12.87 6.32 -9.55
N PRO A 200 -13.22 6.95 -10.69
CA PRO A 200 -12.55 8.15 -11.21
C PRO A 200 -12.60 9.35 -10.24
N LEU A 201 -13.42 9.31 -9.19
CA LEU A 201 -13.46 10.33 -8.15
C LEU A 201 -12.35 10.17 -7.09
N GLN A 202 -11.76 8.97 -6.93
CA GLN A 202 -10.65 8.75 -5.99
C GLN A 202 -9.45 9.68 -6.24
N PRO A 203 -8.94 9.87 -7.48
CA PRO A 203 -7.87 10.82 -7.74
C PRO A 203 -8.31 12.29 -7.62
N ARG A 204 -9.61 12.58 -7.44
CA ARG A 204 -10.13 13.93 -7.18
C ARG A 204 -10.24 14.25 -5.68
N VAL A 205 -9.96 13.29 -4.81
CA VAL A 205 -9.87 13.47 -3.37
C VAL A 205 -8.40 13.33 -2.97
N THR A 206 -7.87 14.36 -2.32
CA THR A 206 -6.48 14.33 -1.83
C THR A 206 -6.28 13.17 -0.84
N ALA A 207 -5.04 12.69 -0.74
CA ALA A 207 -4.61 11.66 0.22
C ALA A 207 -5.25 10.27 0.10
N THR A 208 -6.12 10.00 -0.88
CA THR A 208 -6.64 8.64 -1.14
C THR A 208 -5.51 7.63 -1.39
N GLY A 209 -4.52 8.03 -2.18
CA GLY A 209 -3.28 7.27 -2.38
C GLY A 209 -2.58 6.99 -1.05
N CYS A 210 -2.20 8.04 -0.30
CA CYS A 210 -1.50 7.90 0.98
C CYS A 210 -2.25 6.97 1.95
N ALA A 211 -3.56 7.13 2.07
CA ALA A 211 -4.39 6.35 2.98
C ALA A 211 -4.43 4.85 2.64
N LEU A 212 -4.36 4.47 1.36
CA LEU A 212 -4.23 3.05 1.00
C LEU A 212 -2.85 2.47 1.40
N GLY A 213 -1.79 3.28 1.49
CA GLY A 213 -0.50 2.83 2.04
C GLY A 213 -0.62 2.48 3.53
N ALA A 214 -1.37 3.29 4.29
CA ALA A 214 -1.67 3.03 5.69
C ALA A 214 -2.52 1.78 5.88
N LEU A 215 -3.58 1.63 5.08
CA LEU A 215 -4.43 0.43 5.14
C LEU A 215 -3.64 -0.83 4.78
N LEU A 216 -2.72 -0.75 3.82
CA LEU A 216 -1.77 -1.82 3.53
C LEU A 216 -0.94 -2.19 4.76
N ALA A 217 -0.36 -1.21 5.46
CA ALA A 217 0.38 -1.47 6.69
C ALA A 217 -0.49 -2.19 7.74
N ALA A 218 -1.75 -1.75 7.92
CA ALA A 218 -2.70 -2.42 8.80
C ALA A 218 -2.88 -3.90 8.44
N TYR A 219 -3.13 -4.20 7.16
CA TYR A 219 -3.29 -5.59 6.70
C TYR A 219 -2.01 -6.43 6.84
N GLN A 220 -0.81 -5.84 6.70
CA GLN A 220 0.45 -6.58 6.87
C GLN A 220 0.67 -7.08 8.29
N SER A 221 0.00 -6.49 9.29
CA SER A 221 0.07 -6.99 10.67
C SER A 221 -0.75 -8.27 10.92
N VAL A 222 -1.64 -8.63 9.99
CA VAL A 222 -2.57 -9.76 10.14
C VAL A 222 -2.52 -10.77 9.00
N ALA A 223 -1.77 -10.51 7.94
CA ALA A 223 -1.68 -11.37 6.77
C ALA A 223 -0.31 -11.29 6.08
N GLU A 224 0.00 -12.31 5.28
CA GLU A 224 1.19 -12.37 4.45
C GLU A 224 1.27 -11.19 3.46
N PRO A 225 2.46 -10.69 3.09
CA PRO A 225 2.61 -9.43 2.37
C PRO A 225 1.76 -9.28 1.10
N LEU A 226 1.71 -10.31 0.25
CA LEU A 226 0.89 -10.28 -0.97
C LEU A 226 -0.61 -10.31 -0.66
N VAL A 227 -1.04 -11.13 0.31
CA VAL A 227 -2.46 -11.19 0.72
C VAL A 227 -2.89 -9.85 1.30
N ALA A 228 -2.06 -9.25 2.15
CA ALA A 228 -2.29 -7.93 2.73
C ALA A 228 -2.41 -6.83 1.66
N ALA A 229 -1.52 -6.85 0.67
CA ALA A 229 -1.57 -5.95 -0.48
C ALA A 229 -2.89 -6.09 -1.25
N VAL A 230 -3.29 -7.31 -1.56
CA VAL A 230 -4.55 -7.56 -2.28
C VAL A 230 -5.75 -7.15 -1.44
N ALA A 231 -5.77 -7.44 -0.13
CA ALA A 231 -6.85 -7.06 0.76
C ALA A 231 -7.03 -5.54 0.87
N ALA A 232 -5.92 -4.80 1.02
CA ALA A 232 -5.96 -3.34 1.09
C ALA A 232 -6.50 -2.72 -0.21
N HIS A 233 -5.95 -3.13 -1.36
CA HIS A 233 -6.36 -2.62 -2.66
C HIS A 233 -7.79 -3.03 -3.03
N ALA A 234 -8.20 -4.28 -2.73
CA ALA A 234 -9.58 -4.72 -2.94
C ALA A 234 -10.57 -3.94 -2.06
N SER A 235 -10.22 -3.65 -0.80
CA SER A 235 -11.04 -2.81 0.09
C SER A 235 -11.28 -1.43 -0.52
N PHE A 236 -10.22 -0.79 -1.02
CA PHE A 236 -10.30 0.51 -1.69
C PHE A 236 -11.10 0.46 -3.00
N ALA A 237 -10.93 -0.59 -3.80
CA ALA A 237 -11.64 -0.76 -5.05
C ALA A 237 -13.15 -0.95 -4.82
N ILE A 238 -13.53 -1.78 -3.85
CA ILE A 238 -14.93 -2.05 -3.52
C ILE A 238 -15.59 -0.80 -2.93
N ALA A 239 -14.97 -0.19 -1.90
CA ALA A 239 -15.52 1.01 -1.25
C ALA A 239 -15.60 2.19 -2.23
N GLY A 240 -14.60 2.37 -3.10
CA GLY A 240 -14.60 3.40 -4.14
C GLY A 240 -15.75 3.22 -5.13
N ALA A 241 -15.99 1.99 -5.59
CA ALA A 241 -17.08 1.68 -6.51
C ALA A 241 -18.46 1.85 -5.86
N LEU A 242 -18.61 1.46 -4.59
CA LEU A 242 -19.86 1.64 -3.83
C LEU A 242 -20.17 3.11 -3.58
N ALA A 243 -19.18 3.89 -3.15
CA ALA A 243 -19.36 5.31 -2.87
C ALA A 243 -19.74 6.09 -4.14
N ALA A 244 -19.15 5.72 -5.28
CA ALA A 244 -19.44 6.37 -6.57
C ALA A 244 -20.86 6.13 -7.09
N GLN A 245 -21.56 5.10 -6.61
CA GLN A 245 -22.98 4.87 -6.96
C GLN A 245 -23.90 5.91 -6.31
N ARG A 246 -23.48 6.49 -5.18
CA ARG A 246 -24.29 7.41 -4.37
C ARG A 246 -23.78 8.86 -4.42
N HIS A 247 -22.50 9.05 -4.74
CA HIS A 247 -21.84 10.34 -4.70
C HIS A 247 -21.14 10.63 -6.03
N THR A 248 -21.59 11.69 -6.70
CA THR A 248 -21.10 12.09 -8.04
C THR A 248 -20.11 13.25 -8.02
N ALA A 249 -19.81 13.81 -6.84
CA ALA A 249 -18.90 14.94 -6.66
C ALA A 249 -17.83 14.63 -5.58
N PRO A 250 -16.60 15.18 -5.69
CA PRO A 250 -15.46 14.77 -4.84
C PRO A 250 -15.67 14.98 -3.34
N GLY A 251 -16.31 16.08 -2.93
CA GLY A 251 -16.51 16.39 -1.51
C GLY A 251 -17.39 15.36 -0.81
N SER A 252 -18.57 15.07 -1.37
CA SER A 252 -19.47 14.05 -0.82
C SER A 252 -18.94 12.64 -1.03
N PHE A 253 -18.20 12.40 -2.13
CA PHE A 253 -17.52 11.12 -2.36
C PHE A 253 -16.46 10.83 -1.31
N ALA A 254 -15.68 11.82 -0.85
CA ALA A 254 -14.66 11.63 0.17
C ALA A 254 -15.25 11.09 1.48
N ILE A 255 -16.41 11.62 1.88
CA ILE A 255 -17.15 11.18 3.06
C ILE A 255 -17.77 9.80 2.82
N GLY A 256 -18.48 9.64 1.69
CA GLY A 256 -19.09 8.38 1.30
C GLY A 256 -18.09 7.22 1.19
N PHE A 257 -16.86 7.49 0.75
CA PHE A 257 -15.80 6.49 0.66
C PHE A 257 -15.40 5.94 2.04
N ILE A 258 -15.26 6.80 3.05
CA ILE A 258 -14.96 6.41 4.42
C ILE A 258 -16.13 5.59 5.00
N ASP A 259 -17.36 6.04 4.75
CA ASP A 259 -18.59 5.32 5.11
C ASP A 259 -18.65 3.91 4.50
N GLU A 260 -18.33 3.76 3.21
CA GLU A 260 -18.35 2.46 2.55
C GLU A 260 -17.21 1.55 3.02
N LEU A 261 -16.05 2.10 3.40
CA LEU A 261 -14.99 1.32 4.06
C LEU A 261 -15.45 0.74 5.39
N TYR A 262 -16.16 1.54 6.20
CA TYR A 262 -16.72 1.11 7.48
C TYR A 262 -17.79 0.01 7.34
N ARG A 263 -18.54 0.03 6.23
CA ARG A 263 -19.58 -0.95 5.94
C ARG A 263 -19.09 -2.20 5.21
N LEU A 264 -17.80 -2.31 4.89
CA LEU A 264 -17.29 -3.51 4.25
C LEU A 264 -17.45 -4.71 5.18
N GLU A 265 -18.06 -5.76 4.63
CA GLU A 265 -18.23 -7.06 5.28
C GLU A 265 -17.66 -8.16 4.38
N GLU A 266 -17.51 -9.38 4.89
CA GLU A 266 -17.07 -10.52 4.08
C GLU A 266 -17.86 -10.71 2.79
N ALA A 267 -19.19 -10.50 2.85
CA ALA A 267 -20.07 -10.56 1.69
C ALA A 267 -19.68 -9.57 0.58
N SER A 268 -19.20 -8.38 0.96
CA SER A 268 -18.73 -7.37 0.02
C SER A 268 -17.56 -7.88 -0.82
N PHE A 269 -16.60 -8.57 -0.20
CA PHE A 269 -15.47 -9.19 -0.89
C PHE A 269 -15.92 -10.37 -1.76
N ARG A 270 -16.80 -11.25 -1.25
CA ARG A 270 -17.31 -12.40 -2.01
C ARG A 270 -18.03 -11.99 -3.29
N GLU A 271 -18.82 -10.93 -3.22
CA GLU A 271 -19.65 -10.46 -4.33
C GLU A 271 -18.93 -9.52 -5.29
N ARG A 272 -18.04 -8.66 -4.79
CA ARG A 272 -17.55 -7.49 -5.55
C ARG A 272 -16.06 -7.51 -5.83
N MET A 273 -15.27 -8.34 -5.17
CA MET A 273 -13.83 -8.41 -5.41
C MET A 273 -13.55 -8.94 -6.82
N GLN A 274 -12.92 -8.11 -7.64
CA GLN A 274 -12.50 -8.44 -9.00
C GLN A 274 -10.98 -8.44 -9.07
N LEU A 275 -10.40 -9.63 -9.19
CA LEU A 275 -8.96 -9.81 -9.33
C LEU A 275 -8.62 -10.88 -10.36
N GLU A 276 -7.49 -10.66 -11.03
CA GLU A 276 -6.84 -11.61 -11.94
C GLU A 276 -5.43 -11.89 -11.42
N VAL A 277 -5.03 -13.17 -11.41
CA VAL A 277 -3.67 -13.60 -11.01
C VAL A 277 -2.99 -14.28 -12.18
N THR A 278 -1.78 -13.83 -12.50
CA THR A 278 -0.95 -14.42 -13.56
C THR A 278 0.44 -14.72 -13.01
N ALA A 279 1.00 -15.88 -13.35
CA ALA A 279 2.40 -16.16 -13.08
C ALA A 279 3.29 -15.28 -13.98
N LEU A 280 4.35 -14.73 -13.40
CA LEU A 280 5.40 -14.05 -14.14
C LEU A 280 6.55 -15.05 -14.34
N GLU A 281 7.01 -15.19 -15.57
CA GLU A 281 8.20 -15.99 -15.86
C GLU A 281 9.39 -15.34 -15.15
N THR A 282 10.15 -16.13 -14.39
CA THR A 282 11.47 -15.71 -13.90
C THR A 282 12.37 -15.55 -15.11
N VAL A 283 12.73 -14.30 -15.42
CA VAL A 283 13.78 -13.96 -16.39
C VAL A 283 15.13 -14.42 -15.83
#